data_AF-A0A351JW44-F1
#
_entry.id   AF-A0A351JW44-F1
#
_cell.length_a   1.000
_cell.length_b   1.000
_cell.length_c   1.000
_cell.angle_alpha   90.00
_cell.angle_beta   90.00
_cell.angle_gamma   90.00
#
_symmetry.space_group_name_H-M   'P 1'
#
loop_
_entity.id
_entity.type
_entity.pdbx_description
1 polymer ?
#
loop_
_entity_poly.entity_id
_entity_poly.type
_entity_poly.pdbx_seq_one_letter_code
_entity_poly.pdbx_strand_id
1 'polypeptide(L)'
;EAGEDVIAHMAFPQAHWRRIHSTNVLERLHREIKRRCNVVGILPNAASALRLIGAVLEEQGDEWLAVQRYFSLGSMAALYGNPREEPEVPALGVAKEVIAV
;
A
#
# COMPACT_ATOMS: atom_id res chain seq x y z
N GLU A 1 6.42 23.17 -10.08
CA GLU A 1 5.76 22.10 -10.84
C GLU A 1 5.21 20.94 -10.00
N ALA A 2 5.43 20.82 -8.69
CA ALA A 2 4.87 19.72 -7.87
C ALA A 2 3.46 19.98 -7.27
N GLY A 3 2.81 21.08 -7.66
CA GLY A 3 1.53 21.49 -7.05
C GLY A 3 0.39 20.52 -7.36
N GLU A 4 0.36 20.00 -8.59
CA GLU A 4 -0.67 19.07 -9.06
C GLU A 4 -0.59 17.71 -8.34
N ASP A 5 0.63 17.21 -8.07
CA ASP A 5 0.84 15.95 -7.34
C ASP A 5 0.34 16.01 -5.90
N VAL A 6 0.49 17.16 -5.23
CA VAL A 6 0.03 17.35 -3.85
C VAL A 6 -1.49 17.31 -3.74
N ILE A 7 -2.20 17.81 -4.76
CA ILE A 7 -3.67 17.87 -4.78
C ILE A 7 -4.32 16.65 -5.43
N ALA A 8 -3.56 15.72 -6.01
CA ALA A 8 -4.09 14.53 -6.67
C ALA A 8 -5.05 13.71 -5.77
N HIS A 9 -4.81 13.69 -4.46
CA HIS A 9 -5.68 13.00 -3.49
C HIS A 9 -7.10 13.60 -3.39
N MET A 10 -7.30 14.84 -3.82
CA MET A 10 -8.61 15.51 -3.81
C MET A 10 -9.59 14.92 -4.84
N ALA A 11 -9.10 14.12 -5.80
CA ALA A 11 -9.93 13.37 -6.73
C ALA A 11 -10.72 12.23 -6.05
N PHE A 12 -10.33 11.81 -4.83
CA PHE A 12 -11.01 10.77 -4.07
C PHE A 12 -12.14 11.34 -3.20
N PRO A 13 -13.10 10.53 -2.72
CA PRO A 13 -14.10 10.97 -1.75
C PRO A 13 -13.44 11.56 -0.50
N GLN A 14 -14.00 12.65 0.04
CA GLN A 14 -13.45 13.35 1.21
C GLN A 14 -13.23 12.44 2.44
N ALA A 15 -14.05 11.40 2.59
CA ALA A 15 -13.91 10.40 3.65
C ALA A 15 -12.53 9.71 3.65
N HIS A 16 -11.83 9.70 2.51
CA HIS A 16 -10.57 8.99 2.31
C HIS A 16 -9.34 9.89 2.36
N TRP A 17 -9.49 11.21 2.23
CA TRP A 17 -8.37 12.15 2.14
C TRP A 17 -7.39 11.99 3.30
N ARG A 18 -7.91 11.89 4.54
CA ARG A 18 -7.10 11.72 5.74
C ARG A 18 -6.22 10.48 5.72
N ARG A 19 -6.69 9.40 5.08
CA ARG A 19 -5.93 8.15 4.96
C ARG A 19 -4.90 8.26 3.84
N ILE A 20 -5.31 8.79 2.68
CA ILE A 20 -4.46 8.91 1.49
C ILE A 20 -3.27 9.84 1.71
N HIS A 21 -3.48 11.01 2.35
CA HIS A 21 -2.39 11.95 2.59
C HIS A 21 -1.49 11.55 3.78
N SER A 22 -1.83 10.49 4.52
CA SER A 22 -1.08 10.11 5.72
C SER A 22 0.08 9.17 5.39
N THR A 23 1.24 9.41 5.98
CA THR A 23 2.43 8.55 5.86
C THR A 23 2.55 7.50 6.95
N ASN A 24 1.56 7.40 7.85
CA ASN A 24 1.61 6.57 9.05
C ASN A 24 1.88 5.08 8.76
N VAL A 25 1.25 4.54 7.71
CA VAL A 25 1.43 3.12 7.33
C VAL A 25 2.86 2.87 6.86
N LEU A 26 3.38 3.76 6.00
CA LEU A 26 4.75 3.70 5.51
C LEU A 26 5.77 3.86 6.64
N GLU A 27 5.54 4.80 7.55
CA GLU A 27 6.40 5.01 8.71
C GLU A 27 6.42 3.81 9.66
N ARG A 28 5.28 3.15 9.87
CA ARG A 28 5.18 1.92 10.67
C ARG A 28 5.97 0.79 10.01
N LEU A 29 5.81 0.59 8.69
CA LEU A 29 6.56 -0.41 7.93
C LEU A 29 8.07 -0.14 7.96
N HIS A 30 8.49 1.10 7.71
CA HIS A 30 9.91 1.49 7.76
C HIS A 30 10.50 1.29 9.15
N ARG A 31 9.73 1.59 10.21
CA ARG A 31 10.16 1.34 11.59
C ARG A 31 10.39 -0.15 11.85
N GLU A 32 9.53 -1.00 11.31
CA GLU A 32 9.65 -2.45 11.45
C GLU A 32 10.89 -2.99 10.72
N ILE A 33 11.09 -2.56 9.46
CA ILE A 33 12.29 -2.90 8.69
C ILE A 33 13.55 -2.46 9.45
N LYS A 34 13.58 -1.21 9.93
CA LYS A 34 14.71 -0.70 10.72
C LYS A 34 14.94 -1.52 11.99
N ARG A 35 13.89 -1.89 12.71
CA ARG A 35 13.98 -2.72 13.93
C ARG A 35 14.63 -4.08 13.64
N ARG A 36 14.19 -4.78 12.59
CA ARG A 36 14.74 -6.11 12.24
C ARG A 36 16.16 -6.02 11.69
N CYS A 37 16.46 -4.97 10.91
CA CYS A 37 17.84 -4.71 10.48
C CYS A 37 18.77 -4.46 11.67
N ASN A 38 18.31 -3.72 12.70
CA ASN A 38 19.11 -3.44 13.89
C ASN A 38 19.47 -4.71 14.69
N VAL A 39 18.65 -5.77 14.64
CA VAL A 39 18.95 -7.05 15.29
C VAL A 39 20.12 -7.77 14.60
N VAL A 40 20.19 -7.67 13.27
CA VAL A 40 21.27 -8.29 12.48
C VAL A 40 22.55 -7.44 12.52
N GLY A 41 22.42 -6.12 12.66
CA GLY A 41 23.55 -5.19 12.70
C GLY A 41 24.15 -4.95 11.32
N ILE A 42 25.05 -5.84 10.88
CA ILE A 42 25.74 -5.74 9.57
C ILE A 42 25.25 -6.87 8.66
N LEU A 43 24.76 -6.50 7.48
CA LEU A 43 24.29 -7.47 6.48
C LEU A 43 25.46 -7.91 5.57
N PRO A 44 25.64 -9.21 5.32
CA PRO A 44 26.79 -9.74 4.57
C PRO A 44 26.76 -9.40 3.06
N ASN A 45 25.58 -9.15 2.48
CA ASN A 45 25.44 -8.72 1.08
C ASN A 45 24.03 -8.13 0.81
N ALA A 46 23.85 -7.49 -0.35
CA ALA A 46 22.56 -6.93 -0.75
C ALA A 46 21.43 -7.98 -0.84
N ALA A 47 21.74 -9.22 -1.27
CA ALA A 47 20.74 -10.29 -1.35
C ALA A 47 20.19 -10.69 0.04
N SER A 48 21.00 -10.58 1.09
CA SER A 48 20.57 -10.83 2.47
C SER A 48 19.64 -9.73 3.00
N ALA A 49 19.91 -8.47 2.63
CA ALA A 49 19.02 -7.35 2.89
C ALA A 49 17.67 -7.54 2.20
N LEU A 50 17.69 -7.89 0.91
CA LEU A 50 16.48 -8.13 0.12
C LEU A 50 15.63 -9.25 0.71
N ARG A 51 16.25 -10.36 1.16
CA ARG A 51 15.54 -11.46 1.83
C ARG A 51 14.86 -11.02 3.12
N LEU A 52 15.54 -10.23 3.96
CA LEU A 52 14.97 -9.72 5.21
C LEU A 52 13.79 -8.76 4.93
N ILE A 53 13.99 -7.79 4.05
CA ILE A 53 12.95 -6.83 3.68
C ILE A 53 11.77 -7.56 3.03
N GLY A 54 12.04 -8.49 2.12
CA GLY A 54 11.04 -9.33 1.46
C GLY A 54 10.19 -10.10 2.47
N ALA A 55 10.81 -10.75 3.46
CA ALA A 55 10.09 -11.46 4.50
C ALA A 55 9.20 -10.54 5.36
N VAL A 56 9.65 -9.31 5.64
CA VAL A 56 8.82 -8.30 6.34
C VAL A 56 7.64 -7.88 5.47
N LEU A 57 7.85 -7.66 4.17
CA LEU A 57 6.80 -7.26 3.25
C LEU A 57 5.76 -8.37 3.05
N GLU A 58 6.19 -9.62 3.00
CA GLU A 58 5.30 -10.79 2.93
C GLU A 58 4.41 -10.88 4.17
N GLU A 59 4.99 -10.80 5.37
CA GLU A 59 4.23 -10.80 6.63
C GLU A 59 3.21 -9.64 6.71
N GLN A 60 3.61 -8.44 6.26
CA GLN A 60 2.69 -7.30 6.22
C GLN A 60 1.61 -7.45 5.13
N GLY A 61 1.94 -8.10 4.01
CA GLY A 61 0.97 -8.44 2.97
C GLY A 61 -0.12 -9.38 3.50
N ASP A 62 0.28 -10.42 4.22
CA ASP A 62 -0.65 -11.37 4.85
C ASP A 62 -1.56 -10.68 5.88
N GLU A 63 -1.00 -9.80 6.72
CA GLU A 63 -1.79 -8.98 7.65
C GLU A 63 -2.81 -8.10 6.91
N TRP A 64 -2.42 -7.49 5.78
CA TRP A 64 -3.31 -6.62 5.02
C TRP A 64 -4.42 -7.38 4.32
N LEU A 65 -4.18 -8.62 3.89
CA LEU A 65 -5.21 -9.52 3.36
C LEU A 65 -6.17 -9.97 4.48
N ALA A 66 -5.67 -10.15 5.70
CA ALA A 66 -6.49 -10.58 6.84
C ALA A 66 -7.36 -9.45 7.44
N VAL A 67 -6.97 -8.18 7.28
CA VAL A 67 -7.67 -7.02 7.84
C VAL A 67 -8.77 -6.51 6.89
N GLN A 68 -9.88 -6.01 7.47
CA GLN A 68 -10.96 -5.33 6.72
C GLN A 68 -10.42 -4.26 5.76
N ARG A 69 -11.02 -4.17 4.57
CA ARG A 69 -10.63 -3.26 3.49
C ARG A 69 -10.37 -1.84 4.00
N TYR A 70 -9.17 -1.32 3.70
CA TYR A 70 -8.75 0.05 4.07
C TYR A 70 -9.67 1.14 3.53
N PHE A 71 -10.38 0.88 2.43
CA PHE A 71 -11.39 1.76 1.86
C PHE A 71 -12.71 1.02 1.68
N SER A 72 -13.81 1.67 2.03
CA SER A 72 -15.15 1.13 1.81
C SER A 72 -15.46 1.06 0.31
N LEU A 73 -15.94 -0.10 -0.14
CA LEU A 73 -16.46 -0.29 -1.50
C LEU A 73 -17.55 0.72 -1.85
N GLY A 74 -18.45 1.02 -0.89
CA GLY A 74 -19.56 1.92 -1.13
C GLY A 74 -19.13 3.36 -1.39
N SER A 75 -18.09 3.84 -0.70
CA SER A 75 -17.56 5.18 -0.99
C SER A 75 -16.65 5.20 -2.21
N MET A 76 -15.95 4.11 -2.52
CA MET A 76 -15.14 3.98 -3.74
C MET A 76 -16.00 3.87 -5.01
N ALA A 77 -17.23 3.34 -4.92
CA ALA A 77 -18.17 3.26 -6.04
C ALA A 77 -18.51 4.63 -6.65
N ALA A 78 -18.44 5.70 -5.85
CA ALA A 78 -18.66 7.08 -6.31
C ALA A 78 -17.61 7.56 -7.32
N LEU A 79 -16.43 6.92 -7.38
CA LEU A 79 -15.37 7.26 -8.34
C LEU A 79 -15.59 6.63 -9.71
N TYR A 80 -16.23 5.46 -9.76
CA TYR A 80 -16.33 4.68 -10.99
C TYR A 80 -17.51 5.06 -11.88
N GLY A 81 -18.46 5.86 -11.41
CA GLY A 81 -19.56 6.47 -12.20
C GLY A 81 -20.55 5.50 -12.89
N ASN A 82 -20.14 4.26 -13.14
CA ASN A 82 -20.85 3.22 -13.88
C ASN A 82 -20.33 1.83 -13.42
N PRO A 83 -21.16 0.93 -12.88
CA PRO A 83 -20.71 -0.36 -12.33
C PRO A 83 -20.15 -1.38 -13.35
N ARG A 84 -19.98 -0.99 -14.63
CA ARG A 84 -19.63 -1.89 -15.74
C ARG A 84 -18.23 -1.68 -16.32
N GLU A 85 -17.54 -0.61 -15.94
CA GLU A 85 -16.12 -0.43 -16.27
C GLU A 85 -15.32 -0.84 -15.05
N GLU A 86 -14.90 -2.12 -15.01
CA GLU A 86 -13.79 -2.49 -14.14
C GLU A 86 -12.60 -1.61 -14.52
N PRO A 87 -11.97 -0.90 -13.57
CA PRO A 87 -10.80 -0.11 -13.89
C PRO A 87 -9.74 -1.03 -14.49
N GLU A 88 -9.23 -0.66 -15.66
CA GLU A 88 -8.02 -1.26 -16.22
C GLU A 88 -6.88 -0.83 -15.29
N VAL A 89 -6.69 -1.59 -14.20
CA VAL A 89 -5.56 -1.42 -13.30
C VAL A 89 -4.33 -1.64 -14.20
N PRO A 90 -3.51 -0.61 -14.49
CA PRO A 90 -2.31 -0.82 -15.27
C PRO A 90 -1.52 -1.87 -14.52
N ALA A 91 -1.29 -3.00 -15.18
CA ALA A 91 -0.68 -4.17 -14.59
C ALA A 91 0.74 -3.83 -14.12
N LEU A 92 0.85 -3.23 -12.92
CA LEU A 92 1.89 -3.65 -11.99
C LEU A 92 1.72 -5.16 -11.95
N GLY A 93 2.70 -5.90 -12.46
CA GLY A 93 2.69 -7.36 -12.61
C GLY A 93 2.65 -8.12 -11.28
N VAL A 94 1.79 -7.69 -10.37
CA VAL A 94 1.34 -8.36 -9.18
C VAL A 94 0.07 -9.09 -9.61
N ALA A 95 0.12 -10.41 -9.52
CA ALA A 95 -0.98 -11.28 -9.94
C ALA A 95 -2.33 -10.78 -9.41
N LYS A 96 -3.36 -10.91 -10.26
CA LYS A 96 -4.75 -10.42 -10.11
C LYS A 96 -5.52 -10.87 -8.86
N GLU A 97 -4.87 -11.48 -7.87
CA GLU A 97 -5.54 -12.02 -6.69
C GLU A 97 -5.67 -11.01 -5.53
N VAL A 98 -4.96 -9.87 -5.57
CA VAL A 98 -4.81 -9.02 -4.38
C VAL A 98 -5.90 -7.93 -4.22
N ILE A 99 -6.80 -7.74 -5.19
CA ILE A 99 -7.86 -6.70 -5.09
C ILE A 99 -9.27 -7.29 -4.81
N ALA A 100 -9.41 -8.61 -4.73
CA ALA A 100 -10.70 -9.24 -4.50
C ALA A 100 -10.70 -10.26 -3.35
N VAL A 101 -10.72 -9.75 -2.11
CA VAL A 101 -11.56 -10.26 -1.00
C VAL A 101 -12.09 -9.10 -0.19
#